data_AF-K1SYP0-F1
#
_entry.id   AF-K1SYP0-F1
#
_cell.length_a   1.000
_cell.length_b   1.000
_cell.length_c   1.000
_cell.angle_alpha   90.00
_cell.angle_beta   90.00
_cell.angle_gamma   90.00
#
_symmetry.space_group_name_H-M   'P 1'
#
loop_
_entity.id
_entity.type
_entity.pdbx_description
1 polymer ?
#
loop_
_entity_poly.entity_id
_entity_poly.type
_entity_poly.pdbx_seq_one_letter_code
_entity_poly.pdbx_strand_id
1 'polypeptide(L)'
;ALQIGLKPIVVVNKVDKPNCRPEEVYEMVFDLMFSLNATEDQLDFPVIYGSAKNNWMSTDWQQPTDNIYPLLDCILENIPAPEQLEGTPQMLVTSLDYSSYTGRIAVGRVHRGILKEGMNVSLAKRDGSIVKSKIKELHTFEGMGRVKVQEVSSGDICALVGIEGFEIGDTVCDSKIRKRCRLLPLMNLR
;
A
#
# COMPACT_ATOMS: atom_id res chain seq x y z
N ALA A 1 -1.68 -11.69 1.34
CA ALA A 1 -2.55 -10.99 2.30
C ALA A 1 -2.69 -11.80 3.58
N LEU A 2 -3.33 -12.98 3.52
CA LEU A 2 -3.53 -13.85 4.70
C LEU A 2 -2.23 -14.25 5.40
N GLN A 3 -1.23 -14.74 4.65
CA GLN A 3 0.11 -15.07 5.20
C GLN A 3 0.87 -13.87 5.77
N ILE A 4 0.52 -12.64 5.40
CA ILE A 4 1.15 -11.40 5.89
C ILE A 4 0.44 -10.93 7.18
N GLY A 5 -0.68 -11.56 7.56
CA GLY A 5 -1.45 -11.20 8.74
C GLY A 5 -2.37 -9.99 8.52
N LEU A 6 -2.65 -9.61 7.26
CA LEU A 6 -3.54 -8.48 6.98
C LEU A 6 -4.99 -8.87 7.21
N LYS A 7 -5.76 -7.97 7.83
CA LYS A 7 -7.21 -8.12 8.00
C LYS A 7 -7.93 -7.72 6.70
N PRO A 8 -8.65 -8.63 6.04
CA PRO A 8 -9.40 -8.29 4.84
C PRO A 8 -10.67 -7.50 5.21
N ILE A 9 -11.11 -6.62 4.31
CA ILE A 9 -12.45 -6.03 4.31
C ILE A 9 -13.11 -6.51 3.02
N VAL A 10 -14.28 -7.15 3.14
CA VAL A 10 -14.96 -7.75 1.98
C VAL A 10 -16.01 -6.78 1.48
N VAL A 11 -15.93 -6.42 0.20
CA VAL A 11 -16.91 -5.54 -0.46
C VAL A 11 -17.64 -6.32 -1.54
N VAL A 12 -18.93 -6.59 -1.31
CA VAL A 12 -19.82 -7.23 -2.27
C VAL A 12 -20.51 -6.16 -3.10
N ASN A 13 -20.00 -5.97 -4.32
CA ASN A 13 -20.51 -4.97 -5.26
C ASN A 13 -21.57 -5.56 -6.21
N LYS A 14 -22.36 -4.69 -6.86
CA LYS A 14 -23.43 -4.99 -7.85
C LYS A 14 -24.69 -5.65 -7.27
N VAL A 15 -25.06 -5.24 -6.06
CA VAL A 15 -26.29 -5.70 -5.37
C VAL A 15 -27.57 -5.12 -6.01
N ASP A 16 -27.45 -4.18 -6.97
CA ASP A 16 -28.57 -3.63 -7.75
C ASP A 16 -29.24 -4.62 -8.72
N LYS A 17 -28.63 -5.79 -8.96
CA LYS A 17 -29.18 -6.77 -9.91
C LYS A 17 -30.31 -7.61 -9.29
N PRO A 18 -31.39 -7.90 -10.03
CA PRO A 18 -32.51 -8.69 -9.53
C PRO A 18 -32.15 -10.16 -9.21
N ASN A 19 -31.05 -10.67 -9.76
CA ASN A 19 -30.53 -12.01 -9.48
C ASN A 19 -29.32 -11.98 -8.52
N CYS A 20 -29.18 -10.94 -7.70
CA CYS A 20 -28.10 -10.91 -6.72
C CYS A 20 -28.36 -11.95 -5.61
N ARG A 21 -27.27 -12.57 -5.13
CA ARG A 21 -27.30 -13.55 -4.05
C ARG A 21 -26.20 -13.22 -3.03
N PRO A 22 -26.35 -12.10 -2.30
CA PRO A 22 -25.30 -11.60 -1.41
C PRO A 22 -24.93 -12.61 -0.31
N GLU A 23 -25.92 -13.34 0.22
CA GLU A 23 -25.71 -14.35 1.27
C GLU A 23 -24.91 -15.56 0.77
N GLU A 24 -25.27 -16.14 -0.38
CA GLU A 24 -24.50 -17.25 -0.98
C GLU A 24 -23.05 -16.83 -1.28
N VAL A 25 -22.84 -15.60 -1.76
CA VAL A 25 -21.50 -15.08 -2.05
C VAL A 25 -20.69 -14.90 -0.76
N TYR A 26 -21.34 -14.45 0.32
CA TYR A 26 -20.69 -14.33 1.62
C TYR A 26 -20.20 -15.69 2.14
N GLU A 27 -21.06 -16.72 2.11
CA GLU A 27 -20.68 -18.08 2.52
C GLU A 27 -19.51 -18.62 1.68
N MET A 28 -19.55 -18.42 0.35
CA MET A 28 -18.45 -18.84 -0.53
C MET A 28 -17.12 -18.13 -0.21
N VAL A 29 -17.16 -16.85 0.16
CA VAL A 29 -15.96 -16.10 0.56
C VAL A 29 -15.45 -16.60 1.91
N PHE A 30 -16.35 -16.87 2.85
CA PHE A 30 -16.00 -17.44 4.15
C PHE A 30 -15.33 -18.81 4.01
N ASP A 31 -15.91 -19.72 3.23
CA ASP A 31 -15.37 -21.05 2.95
C ASP A 31 -14.00 -20.99 2.27
N LEU A 32 -13.81 -20.02 1.36
CA LEU A 32 -12.51 -19.77 0.72
C LEU A 32 -11.46 -19.31 1.73
N MET A 33 -11.80 -18.38 2.63
CA MET A 33 -10.88 -17.90 3.66
C MET A 33 -10.54 -19.01 4.66
N PHE A 34 -11.52 -19.83 5.04
CA PHE A 34 -11.33 -20.99 5.89
C PHE A 34 -10.41 -22.03 5.24
N SER A 35 -10.63 -22.34 3.96
CA SER A 35 -9.79 -23.27 3.19
C SER A 35 -8.34 -22.82 3.07
N LEU A 36 -8.09 -21.51 3.16
CA LEU A 36 -6.75 -20.91 3.13
C LEU A 36 -6.08 -20.84 4.52
N ASN A 37 -6.68 -21.47 5.55
CA ASN A 37 -6.23 -21.44 6.95
C ASN A 37 -6.06 -20.02 7.50
N ALA A 38 -7.04 -19.14 7.23
CA ALA A 38 -7.10 -17.83 7.87
C ALA A 38 -7.21 -17.96 9.41
N THR A 39 -6.57 -17.06 10.15
CA THR A 39 -6.69 -17.01 11.62
C THR A 39 -8.08 -16.51 12.04
N GLU A 40 -8.52 -16.76 13.27
CA GLU A 40 -9.82 -16.29 13.79
C GLU A 40 -9.99 -14.76 13.61
N ASP A 41 -8.95 -13.98 13.91
CA ASP A 41 -8.92 -12.51 13.69
C ASP A 41 -9.05 -12.08 12.22
N GLN A 42 -8.78 -12.98 11.28
CA GLN A 42 -8.91 -12.75 9.84
C GLN A 42 -10.24 -13.27 9.27
N LEU A 43 -10.93 -14.14 10.02
CA LEU A 43 -12.26 -14.66 9.68
C LEU A 43 -13.36 -13.70 10.16
N ASP A 44 -13.09 -12.88 11.19
CA ASP A 44 -13.95 -11.77 11.60
C ASP A 44 -13.69 -10.51 10.73
N PHE A 45 -14.03 -10.60 9.44
CA PHE A 45 -13.91 -9.48 8.52
C PHE A 45 -15.25 -8.74 8.36
N PRO A 46 -15.25 -7.40 8.35
CA PRO A 46 -16.44 -6.64 8.05
C PRO A 46 -16.81 -6.82 6.57
N VAL A 47 -18.11 -6.91 6.31
CA VAL A 47 -18.68 -7.03 4.97
C VAL A 47 -19.49 -5.79 4.64
N ILE A 48 -19.20 -5.19 3.49
CA ILE A 48 -19.94 -4.04 2.97
C ILE A 48 -20.58 -4.44 1.65
N TYR A 49 -21.87 -4.14 1.52
CA TYR A 49 -22.66 -4.35 0.32
C TYR A 49 -22.84 -3.04 -0.41
N GLY A 50 -22.90 -3.07 -1.74
CA GLY A 50 -23.29 -1.86 -2.45
C GLY A 50 -23.37 -1.98 -3.96
N SER A 51 -23.64 -0.83 -4.57
CA SER A 51 -23.69 -0.69 -6.02
C SER A 51 -22.87 0.52 -6.45
N ALA A 52 -21.75 0.26 -7.11
CA ALA A 52 -20.96 1.31 -7.76
C ALA A 52 -21.73 2.04 -8.88
N LYS A 53 -22.81 1.46 -9.41
CA LYS A 53 -23.65 2.11 -10.43
C LYS A 53 -24.55 3.18 -9.81
N ASN A 54 -25.13 2.86 -8.66
CA ASN A 54 -26.04 3.75 -7.95
C ASN A 54 -25.34 4.54 -6.83
N ASN A 55 -24.01 4.43 -6.73
CA ASN A 55 -23.14 5.13 -5.79
C ASN A 55 -23.48 4.97 -4.30
N TRP A 56 -23.93 3.78 -3.89
CA TRP A 56 -24.23 3.49 -2.49
C TRP A 56 -23.49 2.29 -1.95
N MET A 57 -23.17 2.35 -0.65
CA MET A 57 -22.57 1.27 0.13
C MET A 57 -23.21 1.24 1.52
N SER A 58 -23.54 0.04 2.02
CA SER A 58 -24.19 -0.18 3.32
C SER A 58 -23.69 -1.48 3.95
N THR A 59 -23.84 -1.63 5.27
CA THR A 59 -23.59 -2.89 5.99
C THR A 59 -24.68 -3.93 5.74
N ASP A 60 -25.87 -3.48 5.34
CA ASP A 60 -27.00 -4.34 4.99
C ASP A 60 -27.44 -4.06 3.54
N TRP A 61 -27.59 -5.14 2.77
CA TRP A 61 -28.04 -5.08 1.38
C TRP A 61 -29.52 -4.71 1.23
N GLN A 62 -30.33 -4.91 2.28
CA GLN A 62 -31.76 -4.55 2.29
C GLN A 62 -32.00 -3.08 2.61
N GLN A 63 -31.02 -2.40 3.19
CA GLN A 63 -31.08 -0.98 3.55
C GLN A 63 -30.12 -0.19 2.67
N PRO A 64 -30.51 0.12 1.42
CA PRO A 64 -29.70 0.95 0.54
C PRO A 64 -29.62 2.36 1.12
N THR A 65 -28.40 2.84 1.28
CA THR A 65 -28.05 4.23 1.55
C THR A 65 -27.86 4.98 0.23
N ASP A 66 -27.55 6.28 0.30
CA ASP A 66 -27.23 7.11 -0.89
C ASP A 66 -25.75 7.50 -0.97
N ASN A 67 -24.89 6.94 -0.09
CA ASN A 67 -23.52 7.39 0.08
C ASN A 67 -22.51 6.24 0.21
N ILE A 68 -21.24 6.57 0.05
CA ILE A 68 -20.08 5.64 0.18
C ILE A 68 -19.49 5.69 1.61
N TYR A 69 -19.94 6.61 2.47
CA TYR A 69 -19.42 6.80 3.83
C TYR A 69 -19.29 5.49 4.64
N PRO A 70 -20.25 4.55 4.63
CA PRO A 70 -20.12 3.31 5.39
C PRO A 70 -18.89 2.47 5.04
N LEU A 71 -18.44 2.52 3.78
CA LEU A 71 -17.19 1.86 3.38
C LEU A 71 -15.96 2.59 3.92
N LEU A 72 -15.96 3.92 3.89
CA LEU A 72 -14.85 4.74 4.38
C LEU A 72 -14.72 4.63 5.90
N ASP A 73 -15.83 4.67 6.62
CA ASP A 73 -15.87 4.51 8.07
C ASP A 73 -15.37 3.11 8.47
N CYS A 74 -15.82 2.06 7.77
CA CYS A 74 -15.34 0.70 7.95
C CYS A 74 -13.81 0.58 7.75
N ILE A 75 -13.24 1.28 6.77
CA ILE A 75 -11.80 1.31 6.53
C ILE A 75 -11.06 1.98 7.70
N LEU A 76 -11.58 3.11 8.19
CA LEU A 76 -10.97 3.84 9.30
C LEU A 76 -10.99 3.06 10.62
N GLU A 77 -12.07 2.29 10.86
CA GLU A 77 -12.22 1.50 12.08
C GLU A 77 -11.37 0.23 12.09
N ASN A 78 -11.20 -0.42 10.93
CA ASN A 78 -10.60 -1.75 10.85
C ASN A 78 -9.13 -1.75 10.40
N ILE A 79 -8.68 -0.72 9.68
CA ILE A 79 -7.29 -0.63 9.20
C ILE A 79 -6.48 0.25 10.15
N PRO A 80 -5.49 -0.31 10.88
CA PRO A 80 -4.62 0.50 11.73
C PRO A 80 -3.78 1.44 10.87
N ALA A 81 -3.57 2.67 11.37
CA ALA A 81 -2.68 3.61 10.73
C ALA A 81 -1.24 3.05 10.67
N PRO A 82 -0.49 3.29 9.59
CA PRO A 82 0.90 2.85 9.49
C PRO A 82 1.75 3.51 10.58
N GLU A 83 2.61 2.73 11.24
CA GLU A 83 3.51 3.27 12.27
C GLU A 83 4.51 4.26 11.64
N GLN A 84 4.52 5.49 12.16
CA GLN A 84 5.53 6.47 11.79
C GLN A 84 6.80 6.21 12.58
N LEU A 85 7.79 5.58 11.92
CA LEU A 85 9.08 5.33 12.53
C LEU A 85 10.04 6.48 12.24
N GLU A 86 10.40 7.21 13.29
CA GLU A 86 11.45 8.23 13.20
C GLU A 86 12.85 7.61 13.08
N GLY A 87 13.74 8.29 12.36
CA GLY A 87 15.15 7.93 12.27
C GLY A 87 15.70 7.96 10.84
N THR A 88 16.57 7.02 10.52
CA THR A 88 17.25 6.99 9.21
C THR A 88 16.27 6.67 8.09
N PRO A 89 16.28 7.43 6.98
CA PRO A 89 15.39 7.19 5.85
C PRO A 89 15.63 5.80 5.27
N GLN A 90 14.55 5.03 5.19
CA GLN A 90 14.50 3.70 4.58
C GLN A 90 13.21 3.56 3.77
N MET A 91 13.37 3.23 2.49
CA MET A 91 12.25 3.00 1.58
C MET A 91 12.52 1.72 0.79
N LEU A 92 11.50 0.87 0.68
CA LEU A 92 11.55 -0.34 -0.13
C LEU A 92 10.93 -0.05 -1.50
N VAL A 93 11.67 -0.33 -2.56
CA VAL A 93 11.12 -0.22 -3.93
C VAL A 93 10.17 -1.38 -4.17
N THR A 94 8.88 -1.08 -4.31
CA THR A 94 7.84 -2.10 -4.55
C THR A 94 7.44 -2.18 -6.01
N SER A 95 7.58 -1.09 -6.77
CA SER A 95 7.19 -1.04 -8.17
C SER A 95 8.09 -0.12 -8.98
N LEU A 96 8.20 -0.44 -10.25
CA LEU A 96 8.92 0.32 -11.26
C LEU A 96 7.89 1.04 -12.12
N ASP A 97 8.10 2.33 -12.35
CA ASP A 97 7.34 3.08 -13.33
C ASP A 97 8.25 3.78 -14.33
N TYR A 98 7.70 4.16 -15.49
CA TYR A 98 8.44 4.78 -16.57
C TYR A 98 7.69 5.96 -17.16
N SER A 99 8.41 7.06 -17.34
CA SER A 99 7.94 8.25 -18.05
C SER A 99 8.91 8.62 -19.16
N SER A 100 8.39 9.04 -20.32
CA SER A 100 9.17 9.48 -21.47
C SER A 100 10.03 10.73 -21.19
N TYR A 101 9.64 11.55 -20.21
CA TYR A 101 10.35 12.79 -19.87
C TYR A 101 11.37 12.62 -18.75
N THR A 102 11.01 11.87 -17.70
CA THR A 102 11.81 11.73 -16.48
C THR A 102 12.57 10.40 -16.38
N GLY A 103 12.29 9.44 -17.27
CA GLY A 103 12.93 8.14 -17.31
C GLY A 103 12.33 7.15 -16.32
N ARG A 104 13.17 6.31 -15.71
CA ARG A 104 12.75 5.30 -14.72
C ARG A 104 12.43 5.95 -13.38
N ILE A 105 11.32 5.55 -12.79
CA ILE A 105 10.78 6.09 -11.54
C ILE A 105 10.65 4.93 -10.55
N ALA A 106 11.23 5.08 -9.36
CA ALA A 106 11.12 4.09 -8.30
C ALA A 106 9.91 4.41 -7.43
N VAL A 107 8.93 3.51 -7.36
CA VAL A 107 7.76 3.66 -6.49
C VAL A 107 7.90 2.74 -5.28
N GLY A 108 7.60 3.27 -4.11
CA GLY A 108 7.72 2.51 -2.87
C GLY A 108 7.16 3.22 -1.66
N ARG A 109 7.01 2.45 -0.59
CA ARG A 109 6.57 2.94 0.72
C ARG A 109 7.78 3.30 1.56
N VAL A 110 7.76 4.49 2.16
CA VAL A 110 8.79 4.89 3.14
C VAL A 110 8.48 4.18 4.46
N HIS A 111 9.37 3.31 4.90
CA HIS A 111 9.17 2.56 6.14
C HIS A 111 9.65 3.34 7.36
N ARG A 112 10.70 4.15 7.21
CA ARG A 112 11.31 4.88 8.31
C ARG A 112 11.92 6.18 7.81
N GLY A 113 11.89 7.21 8.65
CA GLY A 113 12.54 8.49 8.41
C GLY A 113 11.84 9.33 7.34
N ILE A 114 12.53 10.39 6.92
CA ILE A 114 12.00 11.38 5.98
C ILE A 114 12.93 11.45 4.77
N LEU A 115 12.37 11.32 3.57
CA LEU A 115 13.08 11.52 2.32
C LEU A 115 12.88 12.95 1.83
N LYS A 116 13.96 13.57 1.34
CA LYS A 116 13.93 14.95 0.82
C LYS A 116 14.43 15.01 -0.61
N GLU A 117 13.87 15.95 -1.38
CA GLU A 117 14.38 16.27 -2.72
C GLU A 117 15.86 16.70 -2.63
N GLY A 118 16.69 16.19 -3.55
CA GLY A 118 18.12 16.51 -3.59
C GLY A 118 18.99 15.75 -2.58
N MET A 119 18.41 14.90 -1.73
CA MET A 119 19.16 14.10 -0.76
C MET A 119 20.04 13.04 -1.44
N ASN A 120 21.25 12.84 -0.90
CA ASN A 120 22.12 11.73 -1.29
C ASN A 120 21.71 10.47 -0.53
N VAL A 121 21.39 9.43 -1.29
CA VAL A 121 20.92 8.14 -0.77
C VAL A 121 21.82 7.01 -1.25
N SER A 122 21.75 5.90 -0.55
CA SER A 122 22.43 4.66 -0.90
C SER A 122 21.39 3.62 -1.26
N LEU A 123 21.46 3.10 -2.48
CA LEU A 123 20.66 1.96 -2.93
C LEU A 123 21.36 0.68 -2.48
N ALA A 124 20.74 -0.03 -1.53
CA ALA A 124 21.17 -1.35 -1.12
C ALA A 124 20.48 -2.40 -1.99
N LYS A 125 21.28 -3.06 -2.82
CA LYS A 125 20.81 -4.13 -3.71
C LYS A 125 20.75 -5.48 -3.00
N ARG A 126 19.98 -6.40 -3.56
CA ARG A 126 19.91 -7.80 -3.07
C ARG A 126 21.24 -8.54 -3.12
N ASP A 127 22.12 -8.19 -4.07
CA ASP A 127 23.47 -8.74 -4.20
C ASP A 127 24.43 -8.26 -3.08
N GLY A 128 23.98 -7.32 -2.24
CA GLY A 128 24.78 -6.72 -1.16
C GLY A 128 25.66 -5.56 -1.62
N SER A 129 25.61 -5.18 -2.90
CA SER A 129 26.25 -3.97 -3.39
C SER A 129 25.47 -2.73 -2.94
N ILE A 130 26.21 -1.66 -2.66
CA ILE A 130 25.64 -0.38 -2.25
C ILE A 130 26.04 0.65 -3.29
N VAL A 131 25.05 1.18 -4.01
CA VAL A 131 25.26 2.20 -5.04
C VAL A 131 24.80 3.55 -4.48
N LYS A 132 25.71 4.53 -4.45
CA LYS A 132 25.34 5.90 -4.09
C LYS A 132 24.56 6.53 -5.23
N SER A 133 23.39 7.06 -4.91
CA SER A 133 22.50 7.74 -5.84
C SER A 133 22.04 9.06 -5.24
N LYS A 134 21.54 9.96 -6.06
CA LYS A 134 20.97 11.23 -5.61
C LYS A 134 19.53 11.32 -6.08
N ILE A 135 18.62 11.65 -5.17
CA ILE A 135 17.22 11.90 -5.52
C ILE A 135 17.17 13.24 -6.25
N LYS A 136 16.77 13.24 -7.53
CA LYS A 136 16.59 14.48 -8.30
C LYS A 136 15.26 15.12 -7.97
N GLU A 137 14.20 14.33 -8.00
CA GLU A 137 12.85 14.78 -7.69
C GLU A 137 12.10 13.73 -6.87
N LEU A 138 11.15 14.21 -6.09
CA LEU A 138 10.31 13.41 -5.23
C LEU A 138 8.85 13.77 -5.49
N HIS A 139 8.03 12.75 -5.71
CA HIS A 139 6.61 12.91 -6.04
C HIS A 139 5.75 12.08 -5.09
N THR A 140 4.62 12.64 -4.66
CA THR A 140 3.57 11.94 -3.92
C THR A 140 2.39 11.69 -4.85
N PHE A 141 1.63 10.62 -4.59
CA PHE A 141 0.41 10.32 -5.31
C PHE A 141 -0.77 11.04 -4.69
N GLU A 142 -1.48 11.84 -5.50
CA GLU A 142 -2.70 12.53 -5.07
C GLU A 142 -3.79 12.30 -6.12
N GLY A 143 -4.84 11.58 -5.73
CA GLY A 143 -5.89 11.14 -6.64
C GLY A 143 -5.35 10.26 -7.78
N MET A 144 -5.56 10.70 -9.02
CA MET A 144 -5.01 10.04 -10.22
C MET A 144 -3.67 10.65 -10.69
N GLY A 145 -3.19 11.68 -10.00
CA GLY A 145 -2.01 12.45 -10.39
C GLY A 145 -0.80 12.20 -9.51
N ARG A 146 0.29 12.86 -9.89
CA ARG A 146 1.50 12.99 -9.07
C ARG A 146 1.76 14.46 -8.81
N VAL A 147 2.10 14.76 -7.57
CA VAL A 147 2.45 16.11 -7.14
C VAL A 147 3.89 16.08 -6.65
N LYS A 148 4.69 17.01 -7.15
CA LYS A 148 6.07 17.18 -6.71
C LYS A 148 6.07 17.76 -5.29
N VAL A 149 6.79 17.10 -4.39
CA VAL A 149 6.88 17.50 -2.98
C VAL A 149 8.34 17.56 -2.52
N GLN A 150 8.62 18.40 -1.53
CA GLN A 150 9.99 18.60 -1.03
C GLN A 150 10.42 17.52 -0.04
N GLU A 151 9.47 16.99 0.73
CA GLU A 151 9.72 15.94 1.72
C GLU A 151 8.55 14.97 1.81
N VAL A 152 8.87 13.70 2.10
CA VAL A 152 7.89 12.64 2.37
C VAL A 152 8.27 11.90 3.64
N SER A 153 7.26 11.69 4.49
CA SER A 153 7.37 11.04 5.79
C SER A 153 7.19 9.53 5.70
N SER A 154 7.54 8.83 6.78
CA SER A 154 7.28 7.40 6.93
C SER A 154 5.78 7.10 6.87
N GLY A 155 5.41 6.02 6.17
CA GLY A 155 4.03 5.59 5.95
C GLY A 155 3.52 5.92 4.54
N ASP A 156 4.05 6.97 3.92
CA ASP A 156 3.59 7.44 2.61
C ASP A 156 4.21 6.66 1.45
N ILE A 157 3.47 6.64 0.33
CA ILE A 157 3.93 6.10 -0.95
C ILE A 157 4.48 7.25 -1.78
N CYS A 158 5.75 7.14 -2.17
CA CYS A 158 6.40 8.14 -3.00
C CYS A 158 6.99 7.53 -4.27
N ALA A 159 7.19 8.40 -5.26
CA ALA A 159 7.85 8.10 -6.51
C ALA A 159 9.15 8.93 -6.60
N LEU A 160 10.29 8.23 -6.64
CA LEU A 160 11.62 8.82 -6.71
C LEU A 160 12.12 8.85 -8.15
N VAL A 161 12.63 10.00 -8.57
CA VAL A 161 13.22 10.22 -9.90
C VAL A 161 14.71 10.49 -9.77
N GLY A 162 15.50 9.96 -10.70
CA GLY A 162 16.94 10.19 -10.75
C GLY A 162 17.82 9.14 -10.05
N ILE A 163 17.21 8.02 -9.63
CA ILE A 163 17.95 6.84 -9.16
C ILE A 163 18.20 5.93 -10.36
N GLU A 164 19.42 5.42 -10.49
CA GLU A 164 19.82 4.53 -11.57
C GLU A 164 20.09 3.12 -11.06
N GLY A 165 19.80 2.13 -11.91
CA GLY A 165 20.15 0.73 -11.65
C GLY A 165 19.43 0.09 -10.45
N PHE A 166 18.22 0.55 -10.13
CA PHE A 166 17.37 -0.04 -9.10
C PHE A 166 16.44 -1.14 -9.64
N GLU A 167 16.19 -2.15 -8.81
CA GLU A 167 15.28 -3.26 -9.08
C GLU A 167 14.21 -3.38 -7.98
N ILE A 168 13.16 -4.16 -8.25
CA ILE A 168 12.09 -4.39 -7.27
C ILE A 168 12.67 -5.15 -6.06
N GLY A 169 12.39 -4.64 -4.86
CA GLY A 169 12.90 -5.18 -3.60
C GLY A 169 14.27 -4.65 -3.18
N ASP A 170 14.84 -3.70 -3.92
CA ASP A 170 15.99 -2.93 -3.42
C ASP A 170 15.53 -1.93 -2.35
N THR A 171 16.42 -1.62 -1.41
CA THR A 171 16.13 -0.68 -0.31
C THR A 171 16.95 0.59 -0.46
N VAL A 172 16.26 1.74 -0.56
CA VAL A 172 16.88 3.07 -0.53
C VAL A 172 17.10 3.47 0.92
N CYS A 173 18.34 3.77 1.27
CA CYS A 173 18.78 4.09 2.63
C CYS A 173 19.56 5.40 2.67
N ASP A 174 19.76 5.97 3.86
CA ASP A 174 20.66 7.11 4.04
C ASP A 174 22.11 6.81 3.63
N SER A 175 22.78 7.81 3.05
CA SER A 175 24.18 7.70 2.62
C SER A 175 25.18 7.45 3.75
N LYS A 176 24.84 7.75 5.01
CA LYS A 176 25.72 7.54 6.18
C LYS A 176 25.70 6.12 6.73
N ILE A 177 24.81 5.26 6.26
CA ILE A 177 24.72 3.88 6.76
C ILE A 177 25.89 3.05 6.21
N ARG A 178 26.80 2.68 7.12
CA ARG A 178 28.05 1.93 6.85
C ARG A 178 27.96 0.43 7.12
N LYS A 179 26.84 -0.06 7.65
CA LYS A 179 26.56 -1.49 7.89
C LYS A 179 25.43 -1.94 6.99
N ARG A 180 25.38 -3.24 6.62
CA ARG A 180 24.21 -3.85 5.95
C ARG A 180 22.95 -3.34 6.63
N CYS A 181 22.23 -2.41 5.98
CA CYS A 181 20.85 -2.16 6.36
C CYS A 181 20.19 -3.53 6.29
N ARG A 182 19.45 -3.93 7.33
CA ARG A 182 18.62 -5.13 7.19
C ARG A 182 17.76 -4.85 5.98
N LEU A 183 18.01 -5.56 4.86
CA LEU A 183 17.10 -5.56 3.73
C LEU A 183 15.73 -5.75 4.33
N LEU A 184 14.85 -4.77 4.16
CA LEU A 184 13.49 -4.91 4.62
C LEU A 184 12.95 -6.11 3.85
N PRO A 185 12.67 -7.23 4.52
CA PRO A 185 12.12 -8.36 3.79
C PRO A 185 10.78 -7.89 3.24
N LEU A 186 10.47 -8.27 1.99
CA LEU A 186 9.17 -8.01 1.36
C LEU A 186 7.99 -8.46 2.26
N MET A 187 8.24 -9.34 3.23
CA MET A 187 7.28 -9.88 4.20
C MET A 187 7.09 -9.04 5.48
N ASN A 188 7.95 -8.06 5.80
CA ASN A 188 7.83 -7.23 7.02
C ASN A 188 7.13 -5.89 6.78
N LEU A 189 6.23 -5.80 5.79
CA LEU A 189 5.38 -4.62 5.56
C LEU A 189 4.26 -4.47 6.62
N ARG A 190 4.58 -4.72 7.90
CA ARG A 190 3.71 -4.28 9.00
C ARG A 190 3.72 -2.76 9.10
#